data_AF-A0A897P2A0-F1
#
_entry.id   AF-A0A897P2A0-F1
#
_cell.length_a   1.000
_cell.length_b   1.000
_cell.length_c   1.000
_cell.angle_alpha   90.00
_cell.angle_beta   90.00
_cell.angle_gamma   90.00
#
_symmetry.space_group_name_H-M   'P 1'
#
loop_
_entity.id
_entity.type
_entity.pdbx_description
1 polymer ?
#
loop_
_entity_poly.entity_id
_entity_poly.type
_entity_poly.pdbx_seq_one_letter_code
_entity_poly.pdbx_strand_id
1 'polypeptide(L)'
;MKADTLDLKDIFRKDTRYVVPRFQRPYVWNEEEHWQLLWEDLRLVVDELMTRREEAETQIERDDAQLETSPHFLGAIVLDQQSTPTQKLETREIIDGQQRLITLQVLLSAARAVSVDLDDSGSASVFEKLMFNDRDLIREDTDRLKVWPIEADQDAFINVMSLSDPDSDVSELDGDEILHECFRYFRTRIKEWIESGEQPANERLDALVTTMWTLIRVVVIDLEDNDDAQVIFETLNARGTPLLAADLIKNYLFREAAIEQTDPGELHDTYWAQFDEDEWREDISQGRLERPKIDVFIMHWLTMKMRQQVRAKKLFPAFRKYLDRTDHTTEEVVRDIDHYASIYQQISESDTESREGIFFHRLDVLDTTTPFPVLLWMFGQDDIPDSQRVKAIEAIESWLMRRMLCRLTTKNYNNIFIELLEVLEQTDSEEVGDTVVGYFQSKEGESDYWPEDDEVSESMVELQYWARINQRRLKMVFAAIERNLRDTGYSETLEITQDLEIEHLLPQEWSHHWSLPGERAAEVERMERDEIKNTIGNLTVLTDKLNPSISNAAWDDKRDSIQEYTVLRVNQHLVTNWPEEWNEETIAERGEWLSEQAIEVWPGPSASHW
;
A
#
# COMPACT_ATOMS: atom_id res chain seq x y z
N MET A 1 28.90 13.86 10.25
CA MET A 1 27.67 14.54 10.73
C MET A 1 27.91 15.32 12.01
N LYS A 2 27.29 16.50 12.14
CA LYS A 2 27.30 17.30 13.36
C LYS A 2 25.87 17.55 13.84
N ALA A 3 25.59 17.23 15.11
CA ALA A 3 24.27 17.43 15.71
C ALA A 3 24.36 18.48 16.82
N ASP A 4 23.65 19.60 16.65
CA ASP A 4 23.58 20.68 17.63
C ASP A 4 22.10 20.96 17.98
N THR A 5 21.81 21.26 19.24
CA THR A 5 20.48 21.77 19.63
C THR A 5 20.46 23.28 19.47
N LEU A 6 19.63 23.78 18.55
CA LEU A 6 19.49 25.20 18.24
C LEU A 6 18.09 25.70 18.62
N ASP A 7 17.99 26.97 19.02
CA ASP A 7 16.70 27.67 19.14
C ASP A 7 16.24 28.24 17.79
N LEU A 8 14.97 28.67 17.69
CA LEU A 8 14.46 29.19 16.40
C LEU A 8 15.22 30.43 15.92
N LYS A 9 15.74 31.25 16.83
CA LYS A 9 16.59 32.38 16.46
C LYS A 9 17.87 31.89 15.80
N ASP A 10 18.56 30.90 16.35
CA ASP A 10 19.81 30.42 15.77
C ASP A 10 19.62 29.67 14.45
N ILE A 11 18.39 29.16 14.18
CA ILE A 11 17.98 28.55 12.91
C ILE A 11 17.57 29.61 11.87
N PHE A 12 16.63 30.50 12.20
CA PHE A 12 16.00 31.38 11.22
C PHE A 12 16.59 32.80 11.17
N ARG A 13 17.30 33.28 12.20
CA ARG A 13 17.87 34.64 12.16
C ARG A 13 19.05 34.75 11.19
N LYS A 14 19.76 33.65 10.93
CA LYS A 14 20.86 33.63 9.95
C LYS A 14 20.28 33.81 8.55
N ASP A 15 21.01 34.51 7.69
CA ASP A 15 20.66 34.65 6.27
C ASP A 15 20.96 33.34 5.54
N THR A 16 19.97 32.46 5.56
CA THR A 16 20.02 31.11 5.01
C THR A 16 18.65 30.76 4.43
N ARG A 17 18.64 30.15 3.24
CA ARG A 17 17.44 29.59 2.61
C ARG A 17 17.42 28.08 2.78
N TYR A 18 16.36 27.56 3.38
CA TYR A 18 16.11 26.14 3.51
C TYR A 18 15.20 25.69 2.39
N VAL A 19 15.71 24.86 1.47
CA VAL A 19 14.98 24.44 0.27
C VAL A 19 14.55 22.99 0.40
N VAL A 20 13.29 22.71 0.11
CA VAL A 20 12.76 21.36 0.04
C VAL A 20 13.05 20.77 -1.35
N PRO A 21 13.70 19.60 -1.44
CA PRO A 21 13.92 18.94 -2.73
C PRO A 21 12.60 18.60 -3.44
N ARG A 22 12.56 18.73 -4.77
CA ARG A 22 11.33 18.57 -5.58
C ARG A 22 10.65 17.20 -5.46
N PHE A 23 11.41 16.15 -5.14
CA PHE A 23 10.91 14.77 -5.02
C PHE A 23 10.32 14.43 -3.65
N GLN A 24 10.41 15.35 -2.67
CA GLN A 24 9.75 15.17 -1.37
C GLN A 24 8.23 15.31 -1.50
N ARG A 25 7.50 14.74 -0.54
CA ARG A 25 6.02 14.79 -0.55
C ARG A 25 5.49 16.20 -0.25
N PRO A 26 4.29 16.57 -0.76
CA PRO A 26 3.59 17.80 -0.40
C PRO A 26 3.30 17.96 1.10
N TYR A 27 2.84 19.14 1.50
CA TYR A 27 2.41 19.41 2.87
C TYR A 27 1.17 18.60 3.24
N VAL A 28 1.24 17.83 4.34
CA VAL A 28 0.17 16.89 4.75
C VAL A 28 -0.18 16.96 6.25
N TRP A 29 0.49 17.82 7.03
CA TRP A 29 0.15 18.00 8.44
C TRP A 29 -1.24 18.65 8.56
N ASN A 30 -2.06 18.11 9.47
CA ASN A 30 -3.44 18.53 9.72
C ASN A 30 -3.64 19.05 11.16
N GLU A 31 -4.82 19.60 11.44
CA GLU A 31 -5.16 20.19 12.75
C GLU A 31 -5.03 19.19 13.91
N GLU A 32 -5.71 18.04 13.82
CA GLU A 32 -5.89 17.10 14.92
C GLU A 32 -4.58 16.43 15.35
N GLU A 33 -3.77 16.01 14.38
CA GLU A 33 -2.56 15.23 14.66
C GLU A 33 -1.30 16.09 14.84
N HIS A 34 -1.30 17.35 14.37
CA HIS A 34 -0.06 18.13 14.28
C HIS A 34 -0.20 19.56 14.82
N TRP A 35 -1.09 20.39 14.25
CA TRP A 35 -1.11 21.82 14.59
C TRP A 35 -1.57 22.06 16.02
N GLN A 36 -2.56 21.30 16.49
CA GLN A 36 -3.05 21.39 17.86
C GLN A 36 -1.99 21.02 18.87
N LEU A 37 -1.26 19.91 18.65
CA LEU A 37 -0.19 19.49 19.56
C LEU A 37 0.93 20.52 19.62
N LEU A 38 1.35 21.05 18.45
CA LEU A 38 2.36 22.11 18.40
C LEU A 38 1.92 23.37 19.16
N TRP A 39 0.65 23.76 19.04
CA TRP A 39 0.10 24.89 19.77
C TRP A 39 0.05 24.63 21.28
N GLU A 40 -0.39 23.44 21.70
CA GLU A 40 -0.44 23.05 23.11
C GLU A 40 0.96 23.04 23.73
N ASP A 41 1.95 22.51 23.04
CA ASP A 41 3.35 22.51 23.46
C ASP A 41 3.91 23.93 23.62
N LEU A 42 3.65 24.81 22.64
CA LEU A 42 4.04 26.22 22.71
C LEU A 42 3.36 26.93 23.88
N ARG A 43 2.06 26.67 24.06
CA ARG A 43 1.25 27.25 25.13
C ARG A 43 1.79 26.87 26.50
N LEU A 44 2.15 25.60 26.71
CA LEU A 44 2.73 25.15 27.97
C LEU A 44 3.96 25.97 28.37
N VAL A 45 4.87 26.21 27.41
CA VAL A 45 6.11 26.97 27.68
C VAL A 45 5.83 28.44 27.94
N VAL A 46 4.97 29.08 27.14
CA VAL A 46 4.69 30.51 27.31
C VAL A 46 3.88 30.78 28.58
N ASP A 47 2.95 29.91 28.96
CA ASP A 47 2.20 30.03 30.23
C ASP A 47 3.15 29.82 31.43
N GLU A 48 4.13 28.91 31.33
CA GLU A 48 5.17 28.71 32.35
C GLU A 48 6.07 29.94 32.51
N LEU A 49 6.52 30.53 31.39
CA LEU A 49 7.30 31.77 31.38
C LEU A 49 6.52 32.93 32.01
N MET A 50 5.24 33.08 31.65
CA MET A 50 4.37 34.13 32.17
C MET A 50 4.18 33.99 33.68
N THR A 51 3.90 32.77 34.16
CA THR A 51 3.76 32.49 35.59
C THR A 51 5.01 32.93 36.36
N ARG A 52 6.22 32.58 35.88
CA ARG A 52 7.47 33.01 36.52
C ARG A 52 7.68 34.53 36.47
N ARG A 53 7.33 35.18 35.34
CA ARG A 53 7.43 36.64 35.21
C ARG A 53 6.50 37.38 36.16
N GLU A 54 5.37 36.79 36.52
CA GLU A 54 4.41 37.32 37.50
C GLU A 54 4.86 37.13 38.95
N GLU A 55 5.52 36.01 39.24
CA GLU A 55 6.09 35.72 40.56
C GLU A 55 7.35 36.55 40.86
N ALA A 56 7.99 37.13 39.84
CA ALA A 56 9.18 37.96 39.98
C ALA A 56 8.89 39.31 40.67
N GLU A 57 9.63 39.62 41.75
CA GLU A 57 9.49 40.87 42.50
C GLU A 57 10.39 41.99 41.93
N THR A 58 11.39 41.61 41.14
CA THR A 58 12.38 42.53 40.54
C THR A 58 12.54 42.31 39.03
N GLN A 59 13.03 43.32 38.31
CA GLN A 59 13.33 43.19 36.88
C GLN A 59 14.41 42.13 36.61
N ILE A 60 15.36 41.95 37.53
CA ILE A 60 16.41 40.94 37.40
C ILE A 60 15.81 39.54 37.46
N GLU A 61 14.91 39.28 38.42
CA GLU A 61 14.18 38.01 38.51
C GLU A 61 13.28 37.77 37.30
N ARG A 62 12.71 38.83 36.71
CA ARG A 62 11.90 38.75 35.49
C ARG A 62 12.74 38.39 34.25
N ASP A 63 13.99 38.86 34.19
CA ASP A 63 14.95 38.49 33.14
C ASP A 63 15.47 37.06 33.37
N ASP A 64 15.71 36.66 34.63
CA ASP A 64 16.11 35.30 35.02
C ASP A 64 14.99 34.27 34.77
N ALA A 65 13.71 34.67 34.81
CA ALA A 65 12.57 33.80 34.53
C ALA A 65 12.69 33.08 33.17
N GLN A 66 13.30 33.71 32.17
CA GLN A 66 13.58 33.08 30.89
C GLN A 66 14.63 31.96 31.01
N LEU A 67 15.69 32.17 31.78
CA LEU A 67 16.75 31.17 32.01
C LEU A 67 16.24 29.97 32.83
N GLU A 68 15.28 30.22 33.72
CA GLU A 68 14.65 29.20 34.56
C GLU A 68 13.51 28.44 33.87
N THR A 69 12.99 28.97 32.75
CA THR A 69 11.95 28.31 31.97
C THR A 69 12.55 27.22 31.10
N SER A 70 12.00 26.01 31.23
CA SER A 70 12.51 24.86 30.47
C SER A 70 12.13 25.01 29.00
N PRO A 71 13.11 24.92 28.06
CA PRO A 71 12.81 24.96 26.65
C PRO A 71 12.08 23.68 26.21
N HIS A 72 11.17 23.82 25.26
CA HIS A 72 10.50 22.69 24.61
C HIS A 72 11.25 22.22 23.37
N PHE A 73 11.22 20.92 23.13
CA PHE A 73 11.97 20.26 22.07
C PHE A 73 11.05 19.70 20.98
N LEU A 74 11.12 20.26 19.77
CA LEU A 74 10.23 19.91 18.65
C LEU A 74 10.72 18.75 17.77
N GLY A 75 11.79 18.07 18.17
CA GLY A 75 12.40 16.98 17.39
C GLY A 75 13.64 17.42 16.62
N ALA A 76 13.99 16.64 15.61
CA ALA A 76 15.19 16.85 14.80
C ALA A 76 14.85 17.28 13.35
N ILE A 77 15.74 18.04 12.74
CA ILE A 77 15.77 18.32 11.30
C ILE A 77 17.13 17.88 10.75
N VAL A 78 17.15 17.44 9.50
CA VAL A 78 18.38 17.03 8.81
C VAL A 78 18.57 17.95 7.61
N LEU A 79 19.75 18.56 7.54
CA LEU A 79 20.09 19.57 6.55
C LEU A 79 21.36 19.18 5.81
N ASP A 80 21.37 19.42 4.50
CA ASP A 80 22.55 19.28 3.67
C ASP A 80 23.00 20.64 3.11
N GLN A 81 24.30 20.90 3.13
CA GLN A 81 24.85 22.17 2.68
C GLN A 81 25.01 22.17 1.16
N GLN A 82 24.27 23.05 0.49
CA GLN A 82 24.40 23.19 -0.96
C GLN A 82 25.60 24.08 -1.32
N SER A 83 26.24 23.79 -2.46
CA SER A 83 27.35 24.59 -2.97
C SER A 83 26.88 25.96 -3.43
N THR A 84 27.07 26.99 -2.60
CA THR A 84 26.72 28.36 -2.93
C THR A 84 27.96 29.18 -3.30
N PRO A 85 27.97 29.89 -4.44
CA PRO A 85 29.09 30.77 -4.79
C PRO A 85 29.23 31.93 -3.79
N THR A 86 30.45 32.44 -3.61
CA THR A 86 30.78 33.51 -2.66
C THR A 86 29.94 34.79 -2.92
N GLN A 87 29.44 35.45 -1.87
CA GLN A 87 28.50 36.59 -1.87
C GLN A 87 27.01 36.26 -2.11
N LYS A 88 26.59 35.01 -1.93
CA LYS A 88 25.18 34.62 -2.04
C LYS A 88 24.65 34.10 -0.71
N LEU A 89 23.33 34.18 -0.56
CA LEU A 89 22.59 33.56 0.52
C LEU A 89 22.99 32.09 0.66
N GLU A 90 23.34 31.66 1.87
CA GLU A 90 23.61 30.26 2.15
C GLU A 90 22.34 29.45 1.86
N THR A 91 22.46 28.34 1.13
CA THR A 91 21.33 27.47 0.80
C THR A 91 21.57 26.12 1.43
N ARG A 92 20.58 25.63 2.17
CA ARG A 92 20.58 24.31 2.80
C ARG A 92 19.40 23.52 2.27
N GLU A 93 19.64 22.30 1.82
CA GLU A 93 18.58 21.39 1.41
C GLU A 93 18.01 20.68 2.62
N ILE A 94 16.69 20.57 2.71
CA ILE A 94 15.99 19.90 3.81
C ILE A 94 15.85 18.42 3.46
N ILE A 95 16.64 17.57 4.11
CA ILE A 95 16.55 16.12 3.96
C ILE A 95 15.42 15.55 4.82
N ASP A 96 15.27 16.06 6.05
CA ASP A 96 14.19 15.71 6.97
C ASP A 96 13.64 16.92 7.74
N GLY A 97 12.35 16.84 8.08
CA GLY A 97 11.67 17.87 8.88
C GLY A 97 11.08 19.01 8.06
N GLN A 98 10.85 18.81 6.76
CA GLN A 98 10.21 19.77 5.87
C GLN A 98 8.86 20.29 6.42
N GLN A 99 7.99 19.39 6.86
CA GLN A 99 6.64 19.72 7.36
C GLN A 99 6.73 20.60 8.61
N ARG A 100 7.71 20.31 9.48
CA ARG A 100 7.97 21.07 10.71
C ARG A 100 8.47 22.47 10.40
N LEU A 101 9.45 22.62 9.52
CA LEU A 101 10.00 23.94 9.17
C LEU A 101 8.95 24.82 8.47
N ILE A 102 8.15 24.24 7.56
CA ILE A 102 7.03 24.94 6.91
C ILE A 102 6.02 25.40 7.97
N THR A 103 5.57 24.50 8.85
CA THR A 103 4.59 24.83 9.90
C THR A 103 5.10 25.91 10.86
N LEU A 104 6.39 25.88 11.23
CA LEU A 104 6.99 26.92 12.07
C LEU A 104 7.02 28.29 11.39
N GLN A 105 7.27 28.35 10.09
CA GLN A 105 7.20 29.61 9.32
C GLN A 105 5.75 30.14 9.24
N VAL A 106 4.77 29.26 9.04
CA VAL A 106 3.34 29.64 9.06
C VAL A 106 2.92 30.17 10.44
N LEU A 107 3.36 29.52 11.52
CA LEU A 107 3.11 29.98 12.89
C LEU A 107 3.75 31.35 13.17
N LEU A 108 4.99 31.58 12.71
CA LEU A 108 5.65 32.89 12.81
C LEU A 108 4.88 33.97 12.04
N SER A 109 4.39 33.64 10.83
CA SER A 109 3.52 34.53 10.05
C SER A 109 2.26 34.89 10.84
N ALA A 110 1.56 33.91 11.39
CA ALA A 110 0.35 34.14 12.19
C ALA A 110 0.61 35.02 13.42
N ALA A 111 1.70 34.78 14.15
CA ALA A 111 2.08 35.58 15.32
C ALA A 111 2.42 37.04 14.95
N ARG A 112 3.10 37.25 13.81
CA ARG A 112 3.35 38.59 13.28
C ARG A 112 2.06 39.30 12.91
N ALA A 113 1.14 38.63 12.19
CA ALA A 113 -0.15 39.21 11.82
C ALA A 113 -0.94 39.67 13.05
N VAL A 114 -1.01 38.84 14.11
CA VAL A 114 -1.67 39.22 15.36
C VAL A 114 -0.96 40.39 16.06
N SER A 115 0.37 40.45 16.01
CA SER A 115 1.12 41.59 16.57
C SER A 115 0.79 42.91 15.85
N VAL A 116 0.62 42.87 14.52
CA VAL A 116 0.19 44.02 13.71
C VAL A 116 -1.25 44.42 14.02
N ASP A 117 -2.17 43.44 14.12
CA ASP A 117 -3.58 43.69 14.47
C ASP A 117 -3.73 44.38 15.84
N LEU A 118 -2.76 44.20 16.73
CA LEU A 118 -2.71 44.77 18.09
C LEU A 118 -1.83 46.02 18.21
N ASP A 119 -1.36 46.58 17.09
CA ASP A 119 -0.47 47.75 17.02
C ASP A 119 0.87 47.58 17.77
N ASP A 120 1.34 46.34 18.01
CA ASP A 120 2.64 46.03 18.62
C ASP A 120 3.74 45.88 17.56
N SER A 121 4.20 47.03 17.06
CA SER A 121 5.29 47.11 16.09
C SER A 121 6.61 46.49 16.58
N GLY A 122 6.83 46.42 17.90
CA GLY A 122 8.02 45.83 18.50
C GLY A 122 8.05 44.33 18.26
N SER A 123 7.01 43.64 18.71
CA SER A 123 6.84 42.20 18.52
C SER A 123 6.78 41.81 17.04
N ALA A 124 6.04 42.57 16.22
CA ALA A 124 5.95 42.35 14.78
C ALA A 124 7.33 42.38 14.09
N SER A 125 8.19 43.36 14.44
CA SER A 125 9.54 43.48 13.89
C SER A 125 10.46 42.32 14.29
N VAL A 126 10.25 41.72 15.45
CA VAL A 126 11.04 40.57 15.90
C VAL A 126 10.65 39.31 15.11
N PHE A 127 9.35 39.03 14.95
CA PHE A 127 8.91 37.90 14.12
C PHE A 127 9.34 38.03 12.66
N GLU A 128 9.29 39.23 12.10
CA GLU A 128 9.75 39.50 10.73
C GLU A 128 11.20 39.04 10.47
N LYS A 129 12.09 39.23 11.45
CA LYS A 129 13.51 38.81 11.36
C LYS A 129 13.69 37.29 11.35
N LEU A 130 12.68 36.52 11.76
CA LEU A 130 12.68 35.06 11.69
C LEU A 130 11.96 34.52 10.45
N MET A 131 11.27 35.39 9.71
CA MET A 131 10.52 35.01 8.51
C MET A 131 11.28 35.31 7.22
N PHE A 132 12.08 36.39 7.23
CA PHE A 132 12.66 36.95 6.02
C PHE A 132 14.19 37.11 6.09
N ASN A 133 14.86 36.79 4.98
CA ASN A 133 16.28 37.08 4.74
C ASN A 133 16.50 38.56 4.40
N ASP A 134 17.73 39.03 4.61
CA ASP A 134 18.13 40.38 4.20
C ASP A 134 18.00 40.57 2.67
N ARG A 135 17.37 41.68 2.27
CA ARG A 135 17.16 42.05 0.86
C ARG A 135 18.45 42.28 0.09
N ASP A 136 19.53 42.63 0.77
CA ASP A 136 20.82 42.85 0.12
C ASP A 136 21.52 41.52 -0.28
N LEU A 137 20.98 40.38 0.17
CA LEU A 137 21.57 39.04 -0.04
C LEU A 137 20.76 38.14 -0.99
N ILE A 138 19.57 38.57 -1.42
CA ILE A 138 18.64 37.79 -2.26
C ILE A 138 18.83 38.07 -3.76
N ARG A 139 18.45 37.11 -4.64
CA ARG A 139 18.44 37.31 -6.11
C ARG A 139 17.03 37.49 -6.64
N GLU A 140 16.11 36.69 -6.14
CA GLU A 140 14.70 36.71 -6.46
C GLU A 140 13.91 37.11 -5.21
N ASP A 141 12.75 37.74 -5.38
CA ASP A 141 11.95 38.18 -4.22
C ASP A 141 11.56 36.99 -3.31
N THR A 142 11.44 35.79 -3.89
CA THR A 142 11.17 34.52 -3.19
C THR A 142 12.33 34.00 -2.36
N ASP A 143 13.58 34.39 -2.64
CA ASP A 143 14.75 34.07 -1.79
C ASP A 143 14.64 34.75 -0.41
N ARG A 144 13.77 35.77 -0.30
CA ARG A 144 13.48 36.43 0.98
C ARG A 144 12.87 35.45 1.97
N LEU A 145 12.12 34.44 1.53
CA LEU A 145 11.53 33.44 2.42
C LEU A 145 12.61 32.51 2.99
N LYS A 146 12.58 32.28 4.31
CA LYS A 146 13.54 31.37 4.98
C LYS A 146 13.39 29.93 4.52
N VAL A 147 12.17 29.49 4.22
CA VAL A 147 11.87 28.12 3.75
C VAL A 147 11.26 28.20 2.37
N TRP A 148 11.65 27.29 1.50
CA TRP A 148 11.11 27.16 0.14
C TRP A 148 10.58 25.74 -0.08
N PRO A 149 9.25 25.55 -0.15
CA PRO A 149 8.65 24.24 -0.29
C PRO A 149 8.68 23.74 -1.74
N ILE A 150 8.19 22.52 -1.97
CA ILE A 150 8.00 21.98 -3.32
C ILE A 150 6.97 22.78 -4.11
N GLU A 151 6.97 22.61 -5.43
CA GLU A 151 6.13 23.37 -6.36
C GLU A 151 4.62 23.29 -6.03
N ALA A 152 4.13 22.11 -5.61
CA ALA A 152 2.74 21.91 -5.23
C ALA A 152 2.27 22.79 -4.06
N ASP A 153 3.18 23.22 -3.18
CA ASP A 153 2.87 23.99 -1.97
C ASP A 153 3.29 25.47 -2.09
N GLN A 154 4.01 25.87 -3.15
CA GLN A 154 4.63 27.19 -3.25
C GLN A 154 3.62 28.32 -3.25
N ASP A 155 2.56 28.24 -4.06
CA ASP A 155 1.56 29.30 -4.16
C ASP A 155 0.86 29.55 -2.82
N ALA A 156 0.38 28.47 -2.18
CA ALA A 156 -0.28 28.56 -0.88
C ALA A 156 0.68 29.07 0.22
N PHE A 157 1.94 28.65 0.20
CA PHE A 157 2.95 29.14 1.14
C PHE A 157 3.26 30.63 0.93
N ILE A 158 3.45 31.08 -0.32
CA ILE A 158 3.70 32.49 -0.65
C ILE A 158 2.54 33.36 -0.20
N ASN A 159 1.29 32.93 -0.44
CA ASN A 159 0.09 33.66 -0.02
C ASN A 159 0.08 33.88 1.51
N VAL A 160 0.34 32.82 2.28
CA VAL A 160 0.40 32.88 3.76
C VAL A 160 1.50 33.79 4.26
N MET A 161 2.68 33.76 3.63
CA MET A 161 3.80 34.63 4.03
C MET A 161 3.53 36.09 3.65
N SER A 162 2.83 36.33 2.53
CA SER A 162 2.51 37.67 2.01
C SER A 162 1.48 38.42 2.86
N LEU A 163 0.58 37.74 3.58
CA LEU A 163 -0.33 38.38 4.54
C LEU A 163 0.40 39.13 5.67
N SER A 164 1.61 38.68 5.98
CA SER A 164 2.41 39.18 7.08
C SER A 164 3.65 39.91 6.59
N ASP A 165 3.80 40.12 5.28
CA ASP A 165 4.89 40.92 4.71
C ASP A 165 4.50 42.40 4.75
N PRO A 166 5.27 43.28 5.42
CA PRO A 166 4.96 44.71 5.48
C PRO A 166 4.97 45.41 4.11
N ASP A 167 5.57 44.82 3.09
CA ASP A 167 5.64 45.37 1.73
C ASP A 167 4.59 44.76 0.78
N SER A 168 3.71 43.90 1.30
CA SER A 168 2.65 43.25 0.54
C SER A 168 1.31 43.97 0.72
N ASP A 169 0.53 44.05 -0.37
CA ASP A 169 -0.85 44.57 -0.36
C ASP A 169 -1.89 43.47 -0.07
N VAL A 170 -1.47 42.22 0.15
CA VAL A 170 -2.36 41.08 0.40
C VAL A 170 -2.94 41.16 1.82
N SER A 171 -4.27 41.27 1.93
CA SER A 171 -4.96 41.37 3.22
C SER A 171 -5.81 40.15 3.58
N GLU A 172 -6.12 39.28 2.63
CA GLU A 172 -6.98 38.10 2.82
C GLU A 172 -6.44 36.90 2.00
N LEU A 173 -6.75 35.68 2.47
CA LEU A 173 -6.46 34.44 1.76
C LEU A 173 -7.74 33.97 1.07
N ASP A 174 -7.70 33.90 -0.25
CA ASP A 174 -8.69 33.19 -1.06
C ASP A 174 -8.30 31.69 -1.13
N GLY A 175 -9.29 30.81 -1.00
CA GLY A 175 -9.11 29.35 -1.10
C GLY A 175 -9.04 28.60 0.22
N ASP A 176 -9.10 27.28 0.14
CA ASP A 176 -9.16 26.31 1.26
C ASP A 176 -7.97 25.33 1.21
N GLU A 177 -6.83 25.79 0.73
CA GLU A 177 -5.57 25.05 0.75
C GLU A 177 -5.14 24.79 2.20
N ILE A 178 -4.53 23.62 2.45
CA ILE A 178 -4.15 23.17 3.80
C ILE A 178 -3.25 24.15 4.55
N LEU A 179 -2.36 24.88 3.86
CA LEU A 179 -1.52 25.92 4.47
C LEU A 179 -2.31 27.17 4.85
N HIS A 180 -3.37 27.50 4.11
CA HIS A 180 -4.29 28.60 4.46
C HIS A 180 -5.06 28.27 5.75
N GLU A 181 -5.54 27.03 5.87
CA GLU A 181 -6.18 26.53 7.09
C GLU A 181 -5.22 26.55 8.29
N CYS A 182 -3.99 26.08 8.10
CA CYS A 182 -2.92 26.11 9.11
C CYS A 182 -2.67 27.52 9.64
N PHE A 183 -2.57 28.52 8.74
CA PHE A 183 -2.43 29.92 9.14
C PHE A 183 -3.64 30.43 9.93
N ARG A 184 -4.86 30.19 9.44
CA ARG A 184 -6.11 30.61 10.10
C ARG A 184 -6.22 30.00 11.50
N TYR A 185 -5.84 28.73 11.65
CA TYR A 185 -5.79 28.03 12.92
C TYR A 185 -4.88 28.76 13.92
N PHE A 186 -3.58 28.94 13.58
CA PHE A 186 -2.64 29.57 14.50
C PHE A 186 -3.00 31.02 14.80
N ARG A 187 -3.45 31.80 13.81
CA ARG A 187 -3.87 33.19 14.03
C ARG A 187 -5.02 33.25 15.03
N THR A 188 -6.01 32.37 14.89
CA THR A 188 -7.15 32.28 15.80
C THR A 188 -6.70 31.91 17.21
N ARG A 189 -5.89 30.85 17.35
CA ARG A 189 -5.40 30.38 18.65
C ARG A 189 -4.55 31.41 19.39
N ILE A 190 -3.65 32.10 18.70
CA ILE A 190 -2.83 33.17 19.28
C ILE A 190 -3.72 34.31 19.76
N LYS A 191 -4.68 34.75 18.94
CA LYS A 191 -5.60 35.82 19.30
C LYS A 191 -6.47 35.45 20.51
N GLU A 192 -7.07 34.27 20.51
CA GLU A 192 -7.85 33.74 21.64
C GLU A 192 -7.02 33.67 22.93
N TRP A 193 -5.77 33.22 22.84
CA TRP A 193 -4.87 33.15 24.00
C TRP A 193 -4.48 34.53 24.51
N ILE A 194 -4.25 35.53 23.64
CA ILE A 194 -3.98 36.90 24.08
C ILE A 194 -5.21 37.51 24.77
N GLU A 195 -6.39 37.37 24.16
CA GLU A 195 -7.64 37.99 24.63
C GLU A 195 -8.19 37.35 25.92
N SER A 196 -7.90 36.07 26.17
CA SER A 196 -8.34 35.36 27.38
C SER A 196 -7.42 35.55 28.60
N GLY A 197 -6.25 36.15 28.42
CA GLY A 197 -5.30 36.40 29.50
C GLY A 197 -5.69 37.55 30.42
N GLU A 198 -5.25 37.49 31.67
CA GLU A 198 -5.44 38.59 32.63
C GLU A 198 -4.41 39.73 32.44
N GLN A 199 -3.26 39.42 31.84
CA GLN A 199 -2.15 40.34 31.61
C GLN A 199 -2.36 41.17 30.34
N PRO A 200 -1.74 42.37 30.24
CA PRO A 200 -1.81 43.20 29.04
C PRO A 200 -1.36 42.46 27.78
N ALA A 201 -2.02 42.72 26.65
CA ALA A 201 -1.75 42.06 25.38
C ALA A 201 -0.28 42.17 24.92
N ASN A 202 0.34 43.33 25.14
CA ASN A 202 1.77 43.55 24.82
C ASN A 202 2.71 42.71 25.70
N GLU A 203 2.37 42.43 26.96
CA GLU A 203 3.18 41.54 27.80
C GLU A 203 3.06 40.07 27.36
N ARG A 204 1.86 39.65 26.95
CA ARG A 204 1.61 38.31 26.41
C ARG A 204 2.34 38.12 25.06
N LEU A 205 2.31 39.12 24.19
CA LEU A 205 3.07 39.13 22.94
C LEU A 205 4.57 39.07 23.18
N ASP A 206 5.11 39.87 24.11
CA ASP A 206 6.53 39.82 24.47
C ASP A 206 6.95 38.44 25.00
N ALA A 207 6.10 37.79 25.79
CA ALA A 207 6.34 36.42 26.24
C ALA A 207 6.31 35.42 25.09
N LEU A 208 5.34 35.53 24.17
CA LEU A 208 5.28 34.68 22.97
C LEU A 208 6.52 34.84 22.10
N VAL A 209 6.95 36.09 21.86
CA VAL A 209 8.20 36.40 21.17
C VAL A 209 9.38 35.76 21.86
N THR A 210 9.52 35.93 23.19
CA THR A 210 10.63 35.35 23.97
C THR A 210 10.67 33.83 23.85
N THR A 211 9.49 33.20 23.97
CA THR A 211 9.32 31.75 23.87
C THR A 211 9.73 31.24 22.50
N MET A 212 9.18 31.80 21.42
CA MET A 212 9.52 31.39 20.06
C MET A 212 10.99 31.68 19.74
N TRP A 213 11.54 32.79 20.23
CA TRP A 213 12.93 33.19 19.93
C TRP A 213 13.98 32.29 20.60
N THR A 214 13.75 31.80 21.82
CA THR A 214 14.80 31.08 22.61
C THR A 214 14.38 29.79 23.31
N LEU A 215 13.09 29.61 23.59
CA LEU A 215 12.58 28.49 24.40
C LEU A 215 12.00 27.37 23.55
N ILE A 216 11.90 27.54 22.24
CA ILE A 216 11.61 26.47 21.29
C ILE A 216 12.91 26.01 20.63
N ARG A 217 13.24 24.74 20.80
CA ARG A 217 14.50 24.14 20.33
C ARG A 217 14.30 22.96 19.39
N VAL A 218 15.21 22.81 18.45
CA VAL A 218 15.27 21.73 17.46
C VAL A 218 16.69 21.17 17.42
N VAL A 219 16.83 19.85 17.27
CA VAL A 219 18.14 19.24 16.99
C VAL A 219 18.39 19.38 15.50
N VAL A 220 19.41 20.15 15.14
CA VAL A 220 19.85 20.31 13.75
C VAL A 220 20.99 19.34 13.51
N ILE A 221 20.79 18.45 12.54
CA ILE A 221 21.78 17.51 12.08
C ILE A 221 22.30 18.01 10.74
N ASP A 222 23.48 18.60 10.75
CA ASP A 222 24.19 19.04 9.56
C ASP A 222 24.99 17.87 8.99
N LEU A 223 24.71 17.55 7.73
CA LEU A 223 25.44 16.56 6.97
C LEU A 223 26.80 17.13 6.51
N GLU A 224 27.81 16.28 6.59
CA GLU A 224 29.15 16.50 6.04
C GLU A 224 29.25 15.81 4.68
N ASP A 225 30.20 16.22 3.82
CA ASP A 225 30.36 15.74 2.43
C ASP A 225 30.43 14.20 2.27
N ASN A 226 30.72 13.47 3.36
CA ASN A 226 30.85 12.02 3.39
C ASN A 226 29.73 11.31 4.16
N ASP A 227 28.71 12.03 4.63
CA ASP A 227 27.54 11.45 5.28
C ASP A 227 26.52 10.96 4.25
N ASP A 228 25.95 9.78 4.49
CA ASP A 228 24.83 9.26 3.70
C ASP A 228 23.52 9.80 4.30
N ALA A 229 23.03 10.90 3.71
CA ALA A 229 21.80 11.60 4.09
C ALA A 229 20.62 10.64 4.30
N GLN A 230 20.53 9.62 3.45
CA GLN A 230 19.45 8.64 3.43
C GLN A 230 19.55 7.62 4.56
N VAL A 231 20.76 7.14 4.90
CA VAL A 231 20.96 6.24 6.05
C VAL A 231 20.63 6.96 7.36
N ILE A 232 21.02 8.23 7.47
CA ILE A 232 20.72 9.05 8.65
C ILE A 232 19.21 9.27 8.75
N PHE A 233 18.56 9.59 7.64
CA PHE A 233 17.12 9.72 7.54
C PHE A 233 16.37 8.44 7.96
N GLU A 234 16.74 7.29 7.43
CA GLU A 234 16.16 5.98 7.79
C GLU A 234 16.29 5.68 9.28
N THR A 235 17.45 5.99 9.85
CA THR A 235 17.73 5.72 11.27
C THR A 235 16.92 6.61 12.19
N LEU A 236 16.67 7.88 11.79
CA LEU A 236 15.88 8.84 12.55
C LEU A 236 14.36 8.57 12.42
N ASN A 237 13.89 8.26 11.21
CA ASN A 237 12.49 7.98 10.93
C ASN A 237 12.01 6.60 11.41
N ALA A 238 12.91 5.69 11.79
CA ALA A 238 12.56 4.40 12.39
C ALA A 238 11.73 4.49 13.70
N ARG A 239 11.48 5.69 14.23
CA ARG A 239 10.66 5.94 15.44
C ARG A 239 9.42 6.83 15.23
N GLY A 240 9.19 7.38 14.02
CA GLY A 240 8.04 8.24 13.68
C GLY A 240 7.00 7.55 12.79
N THR A 241 6.08 8.32 12.19
CA THR A 241 5.16 7.83 11.14
C THR A 241 6.01 7.27 10.00
N PRO A 242 5.97 5.95 9.72
CA PRO A 242 6.90 5.35 8.78
C PRO A 242 6.63 5.88 7.37
N LEU A 243 7.67 6.34 6.69
CA LEU A 243 7.61 6.50 5.24
C LEU A 243 7.41 5.14 4.58
N LEU A 244 6.72 5.14 3.44
CA LEU A 244 6.55 3.92 2.67
C LEU A 244 7.92 3.46 2.16
N ALA A 245 8.08 2.15 1.97
CA ALA A 245 9.34 1.67 1.42
C ALA A 245 9.58 2.22 0.01
N ALA A 246 8.51 2.43 -0.76
CA ALA A 246 8.54 3.13 -2.04
C ALA A 246 9.08 4.57 -1.95
N ASP A 247 8.77 5.32 -0.90
CA ASP A 247 9.32 6.69 -0.72
C ASP A 247 10.84 6.65 -0.51
N LEU A 248 11.32 5.69 0.28
CA LEU A 248 12.75 5.48 0.47
C LEU A 248 13.44 5.10 -0.84
N ILE A 249 12.79 4.24 -1.64
CA ILE A 249 13.28 3.83 -2.97
C ILE A 249 13.33 5.03 -3.92
N LYS A 250 12.26 5.82 -4.01
CA LYS A 250 12.16 7.06 -4.80
C LYS A 250 13.33 8.01 -4.48
N ASN A 251 13.50 8.34 -3.20
CA ASN A 251 14.53 9.27 -2.75
C ASN A 251 15.94 8.77 -3.05
N TYR A 252 16.21 7.49 -2.76
CA TYR A 252 17.51 6.89 -3.04
C TYR A 252 17.82 6.89 -4.53
N LEU A 253 16.84 6.48 -5.34
CA LEU A 253 16.97 6.41 -6.79
C LEU A 253 17.24 7.81 -7.39
N PHE A 254 16.48 8.84 -7.01
CA PHE A 254 16.67 10.18 -7.56
C PHE A 254 17.94 10.88 -7.10
N ARG A 255 18.46 10.51 -5.92
CA ARG A 255 19.79 10.95 -5.52
C ARG A 255 20.88 10.35 -6.41
N GLU A 256 20.80 9.04 -6.71
CA GLU A 256 21.76 8.41 -7.63
C GLU A 256 21.65 8.99 -9.05
N ALA A 257 20.44 9.30 -9.53
CA ALA A 257 20.25 10.02 -10.79
C ALA A 257 20.99 11.37 -10.82
N ALA A 258 20.91 12.15 -9.74
CA ALA A 258 21.61 13.42 -9.63
C ALA A 258 23.14 13.25 -9.67
N ILE A 259 23.67 12.19 -9.03
CA ILE A 259 25.10 11.84 -9.07
C ILE A 259 25.51 11.45 -10.50
N GLU A 260 24.65 10.75 -11.23
CA GLU A 260 24.82 10.40 -12.65
C GLU A 260 24.65 11.60 -13.61
N GLN A 261 24.33 12.79 -13.10
CA GLN A 261 24.03 14.01 -13.89
C GLN A 261 22.77 13.88 -14.76
N THR A 262 21.84 13.02 -14.38
CA THR A 262 20.49 12.92 -14.95
C THR A 262 19.54 13.80 -14.12
N ASP A 263 18.63 14.53 -14.77
CA ASP A 263 17.68 15.40 -14.05
C ASP A 263 16.64 14.54 -13.31
N PRO A 264 16.64 14.54 -11.96
CA PRO A 264 15.68 13.74 -11.21
C PRO A 264 14.23 14.23 -11.38
N GLY A 265 14.03 15.51 -11.68
CA GLY A 265 12.70 16.06 -11.96
C GLY A 265 12.11 15.51 -13.25
N GLU A 266 12.91 15.41 -14.31
CA GLU A 266 12.48 14.83 -15.58
C GLU A 266 12.15 13.33 -15.46
N LEU A 267 12.99 12.57 -14.74
CA LEU A 267 12.72 11.15 -14.47
C LEU A 267 11.45 10.95 -13.64
N HIS A 268 11.22 11.83 -12.66
CA HIS A 268 10.02 11.83 -11.85
C HIS A 268 8.79 12.03 -12.72
N ASP A 269 8.75 13.13 -13.46
CA ASP A 269 7.57 13.54 -14.23
C ASP A 269 7.26 12.54 -15.36
N THR A 270 8.29 11.90 -15.91
CA THR A 270 8.15 10.96 -17.03
C THR A 270 7.73 9.56 -16.58
N TYR A 271 8.35 9.02 -15.52
CA TYR A 271 8.23 7.59 -15.20
C TYR A 271 7.68 7.31 -13.79
N TRP A 272 7.88 8.23 -12.83
CA TRP A 272 7.50 7.96 -11.43
C TRP A 272 6.16 8.59 -11.03
N ALA A 273 5.71 9.67 -11.69
CA ALA A 273 4.56 10.46 -11.26
C ALA A 273 3.29 9.62 -10.97
N GLN A 274 3.04 8.55 -11.73
CA GLN A 274 1.91 7.63 -11.52
C GLN A 274 1.87 7.04 -10.10
N PHE A 275 3.04 6.83 -9.48
CA PHE A 275 3.17 6.21 -8.17
C PHE A 275 2.80 7.14 -7.02
N ASP A 276 2.62 8.44 -7.29
CA ASP A 276 2.15 9.41 -6.32
C ASP A 276 0.62 9.50 -6.28
N GLU A 277 -0.09 8.82 -7.19
CA GLU A 277 -1.56 8.74 -7.20
C GLU A 277 -2.10 7.85 -6.07
N ASP A 278 -3.31 8.16 -5.59
CA ASP A 278 -3.93 7.51 -4.41
C ASP A 278 -3.98 5.99 -4.54
N GLU A 279 -4.31 5.46 -5.73
CA GLU A 279 -4.45 4.02 -5.97
C GLU A 279 -3.18 3.22 -5.68
N TRP A 280 -2.00 3.79 -5.96
CA TRP A 280 -0.72 3.15 -5.67
C TRP A 280 -0.35 3.22 -4.20
N ARG A 281 -0.91 4.20 -3.48
CA ARG A 281 -0.67 4.47 -2.06
C ARG A 281 -1.65 3.73 -1.14
N GLU A 282 -2.77 3.24 -1.66
CA GLU A 282 -3.76 2.45 -0.92
C GLU A 282 -3.21 1.09 -0.47
N ASP A 283 -3.54 0.71 0.77
CA ASP A 283 -3.21 -0.59 1.33
C ASP A 283 -4.05 -1.69 0.68
N ILE A 284 -3.37 -2.67 0.06
CA ILE A 284 -3.98 -3.88 -0.46
C ILE A 284 -3.69 -5.07 0.46
N SER A 285 -4.66 -5.96 0.61
CA SER A 285 -4.51 -7.23 1.31
C SER A 285 -4.16 -8.33 0.31
N GLN A 286 -2.95 -8.88 0.42
CA GLN A 286 -2.49 -10.00 -0.41
C GLN A 286 -1.88 -11.08 0.50
N GLY A 287 -2.58 -12.20 0.67
CA GLY A 287 -2.24 -13.27 1.59
C GLY A 287 -2.19 -12.82 3.06
N ARG A 288 -0.96 -12.62 3.58
CA ARG A 288 -0.72 -12.15 4.96
C ARG A 288 -0.11 -10.75 5.03
N LEU A 289 -0.05 -10.07 3.89
CA LEU A 289 0.53 -8.75 3.77
C LEU A 289 -0.62 -7.74 3.60
N GLU A 290 -0.57 -6.68 4.38
CA GLU A 290 -1.40 -5.48 4.26
C GLU A 290 -0.41 -4.33 4.11
N ARG A 291 -0.31 -3.81 2.88
CA ARG A 291 0.70 -2.83 2.47
C ARG A 291 0.23 -2.04 1.26
N PRO A 292 0.84 -0.87 1.00
CA PRO A 292 0.54 -0.09 -0.20
C PRO A 292 0.77 -0.91 -1.47
N LYS A 293 -0.11 -0.75 -2.47
CA LYS A 293 -0.01 -1.42 -3.77
C LYS A 293 1.39 -1.30 -4.38
N ILE A 294 2.01 -0.12 -4.28
CA ILE A 294 3.38 0.12 -4.77
C ILE A 294 4.46 -0.72 -4.08
N ASP A 295 4.38 -0.88 -2.75
CA ASP A 295 5.34 -1.69 -1.99
C ASP A 295 5.25 -3.16 -2.41
N VAL A 296 4.03 -3.65 -2.67
CA VAL A 296 3.78 -5.02 -3.13
C VAL A 296 4.33 -5.23 -4.54
N PHE A 297 4.02 -4.32 -5.47
CA PHE A 297 4.54 -4.35 -6.83
C PHE A 297 6.08 -4.33 -6.86
N ILE A 298 6.72 -3.37 -6.19
CA ILE A 298 8.19 -3.27 -6.19
C ILE A 298 8.81 -4.53 -5.57
N MET A 299 8.16 -5.16 -4.59
CA MET A 299 8.62 -6.44 -4.04
C MET A 299 8.59 -7.56 -5.08
N HIS A 300 7.56 -7.65 -5.92
CA HIS A 300 7.48 -8.62 -7.01
C HIS A 300 8.51 -8.34 -8.10
N TRP A 301 8.59 -7.09 -8.56
CA TRP A 301 9.58 -6.64 -9.53
C TRP A 301 11.02 -6.91 -9.07
N LEU A 302 11.33 -6.60 -7.80
CA LEU A 302 12.67 -6.83 -7.27
C LEU A 302 12.97 -8.32 -7.06
N THR A 303 11.97 -9.12 -6.69
CA THR A 303 12.11 -10.59 -6.63
C THR A 303 12.43 -11.16 -8.01
N MET A 304 11.77 -10.65 -9.05
CA MET A 304 12.04 -11.00 -10.45
C MET A 304 13.48 -10.60 -10.83
N LYS A 305 13.86 -9.33 -10.66
CA LYS A 305 15.18 -8.83 -11.06
C LYS A 305 16.34 -9.48 -10.30
N MET A 306 16.15 -9.81 -9.03
CA MET A 306 17.22 -10.37 -8.20
C MET A 306 17.22 -11.91 -8.12
N ARG A 307 16.19 -12.58 -8.66
CA ARG A 307 16.01 -14.06 -8.58
C ARG A 307 16.11 -14.58 -7.14
N GLN A 308 15.63 -13.79 -6.19
CA GLN A 308 15.67 -14.14 -4.78
C GLN A 308 14.47 -13.55 -4.06
N GLN A 309 13.96 -14.28 -3.08
CA GLN A 309 12.80 -13.81 -2.33
C GLN A 309 13.12 -12.51 -1.58
N VAL A 310 12.46 -11.43 -1.97
CA VAL A 310 12.47 -10.19 -1.21
C VAL A 310 11.40 -10.26 -0.14
N ARG A 311 11.76 -9.86 1.08
CA ARG A 311 10.80 -9.74 2.19
C ARG A 311 10.37 -8.29 2.31
N ALA A 312 9.08 -8.04 2.53
CA ALA A 312 8.54 -6.68 2.61
C ALA A 312 9.28 -5.78 3.63
N LYS A 313 9.64 -6.30 4.82
CA LYS A 313 10.42 -5.55 5.83
C LYS A 313 11.86 -5.20 5.40
N LYS A 314 12.34 -5.76 4.29
CA LYS A 314 13.68 -5.58 3.74
C LYS A 314 13.64 -5.10 2.30
N LEU A 315 12.51 -4.55 1.86
CA LEU A 315 12.30 -4.09 0.49
C LEU A 315 13.34 -3.04 0.09
N PHE A 316 13.42 -1.93 0.82
CA PHE A 316 14.40 -0.88 0.54
C PHE A 316 15.87 -1.36 0.60
N PRO A 317 16.35 -2.06 1.66
CA PRO A 317 17.71 -2.60 1.66
C PRO A 317 18.02 -3.55 0.49
N ALA A 318 17.02 -4.32 0.03
CA ALA A 318 17.18 -5.18 -1.14
C ALA A 318 17.29 -4.34 -2.42
N PHE A 319 16.47 -3.29 -2.55
CA PHE A 319 16.51 -2.37 -3.69
C PHE A 319 17.86 -1.67 -3.81
N ARG A 320 18.36 -1.10 -2.69
CA ARG A 320 19.70 -0.51 -2.63
C ARG A 320 20.77 -1.49 -3.12
N LYS A 321 20.75 -2.72 -2.60
CA LYS A 321 21.70 -3.77 -3.01
C LYS A 321 21.59 -4.12 -4.50
N TYR A 322 20.38 -4.04 -5.08
CA TYR A 322 20.19 -4.24 -6.51
C TYR A 322 20.79 -3.09 -7.32
N LEU A 323 20.48 -1.85 -6.97
CA LEU A 323 20.99 -0.67 -7.67
C LEU A 323 22.51 -0.55 -7.55
N ASP A 324 23.10 -0.83 -6.38
CA ASP A 324 24.56 -0.83 -6.16
C ASP A 324 25.31 -1.88 -7.02
N ARG A 325 24.61 -2.85 -7.61
CA ARG A 325 25.21 -4.00 -8.31
C ARG A 325 24.80 -4.11 -9.78
N THR A 326 23.81 -3.35 -10.20
CA THR A 326 23.33 -3.39 -11.58
C THR A 326 24.28 -2.56 -12.46
N ASP A 327 24.45 -2.99 -13.71
CA ASP A 327 25.18 -2.20 -14.72
C ASP A 327 24.25 -1.18 -15.43
N HIS A 328 22.96 -1.17 -15.08
CA HIS A 328 21.97 -0.25 -15.63
C HIS A 328 22.11 1.14 -15.00
N THR A 329 21.92 2.17 -15.81
CA THR A 329 21.79 3.55 -15.33
C THR A 329 20.53 3.73 -14.49
N THR A 330 20.50 4.79 -13.69
CA THR A 330 19.32 5.09 -12.89
C THR A 330 18.07 5.30 -13.76
N GLU A 331 18.19 6.00 -14.89
CA GLU A 331 17.09 6.18 -15.86
C GLU A 331 16.54 4.84 -16.38
N GLU A 332 17.42 3.91 -16.75
CA GLU A 332 17.01 2.59 -17.23
C GLU A 332 16.24 1.82 -16.16
N VAL A 333 16.64 1.94 -14.89
CA VAL A 333 15.95 1.30 -13.77
C VAL A 333 14.57 1.91 -13.55
N VAL A 334 14.41 3.23 -13.56
CA VAL A 334 13.09 3.87 -13.39
C VAL A 334 12.15 3.50 -14.52
N ARG A 335 12.63 3.56 -15.77
CA ARG A 335 11.84 3.19 -16.94
C ARG A 335 11.41 1.74 -16.90
N ASP A 336 12.27 0.85 -16.40
CA ASP A 336 11.93 -0.56 -16.22
C ASP A 336 10.88 -0.75 -15.11
N ILE A 337 10.99 -0.03 -13.99
CA ILE A 337 9.96 -0.02 -12.94
C ILE A 337 8.62 0.45 -13.50
N ASP A 338 8.58 1.55 -14.25
CA ASP A 338 7.38 2.07 -14.92
C ASP A 338 6.75 1.04 -15.88
N HIS A 339 7.57 0.44 -16.75
CA HIS A 339 7.12 -0.59 -17.69
C HIS A 339 6.46 -1.78 -16.97
N TYR A 340 7.10 -2.33 -15.93
CA TYR A 340 6.53 -3.45 -15.18
C TYR A 340 5.37 -3.04 -14.26
N ALA A 341 5.27 -1.78 -13.87
CA ALA A 341 4.09 -1.26 -13.16
C ALA A 341 2.86 -1.27 -14.05
N SER A 342 3.01 -0.85 -15.32
CA SER A 342 1.96 -0.94 -16.33
C SER A 342 1.50 -2.40 -16.53
N ILE A 343 2.43 -3.35 -16.60
CA ILE A 343 2.10 -4.79 -16.70
C ILE A 343 1.38 -5.28 -15.44
N TYR A 344 1.85 -4.87 -14.26
CA TYR A 344 1.22 -5.22 -12.99
C TYR A 344 -0.23 -4.71 -12.89
N GLN A 345 -0.49 -3.48 -13.34
CA GLN A 345 -1.84 -2.94 -13.45
C GLN A 345 -2.70 -3.74 -14.43
N GLN A 346 -2.19 -4.05 -15.63
CA GLN A 346 -2.90 -4.87 -16.62
C GLN A 346 -3.30 -6.25 -16.06
N ILE A 347 -2.40 -6.90 -15.30
CA ILE A 347 -2.70 -8.17 -14.62
C ILE A 347 -3.82 -7.98 -13.59
N SER A 348 -3.74 -6.90 -12.79
CA SER A 348 -4.66 -6.62 -11.68
C SER A 348 -6.06 -6.18 -12.15
N GLU A 349 -6.14 -5.53 -13.31
CA GLU A 349 -7.38 -4.96 -13.89
C GLU A 349 -7.89 -5.75 -15.10
N SER A 350 -7.39 -6.96 -15.28
CA SER A 350 -7.73 -7.80 -16.42
C SER A 350 -9.22 -8.15 -16.50
N ASP A 351 -9.70 -8.34 -17.73
CA ASP A 351 -11.07 -8.77 -18.01
C ASP A 351 -11.33 -10.22 -17.55
N THR A 352 -12.57 -10.69 -17.65
CA THR A 352 -12.96 -12.08 -17.30
C THR A 352 -13.38 -12.90 -18.54
N GLU A 353 -13.06 -12.41 -19.73
CA GLU A 353 -13.44 -13.00 -21.02
C GLU A 353 -12.27 -13.75 -21.66
N SER A 354 -11.07 -13.15 -21.66
CA SER A 354 -9.81 -13.68 -22.15
C SER A 354 -9.29 -14.82 -21.29
N ARG A 355 -8.44 -15.68 -21.87
CA ARG A 355 -7.88 -16.82 -21.14
C ARG A 355 -6.97 -16.36 -20.01
N GLU A 356 -6.16 -15.33 -20.27
CA GLU A 356 -5.31 -14.63 -19.31
C GLU A 356 -6.13 -14.00 -18.19
N GLY A 357 -7.18 -13.25 -18.53
CA GLY A 357 -8.04 -12.60 -17.55
C GLY A 357 -8.76 -13.59 -16.61
N ILE A 358 -9.27 -14.70 -17.15
CA ILE A 358 -9.81 -15.80 -16.33
C ILE A 358 -8.75 -16.35 -15.37
N PHE A 359 -7.52 -16.54 -15.85
CA PHE A 359 -6.41 -17.01 -15.02
C PHE A 359 -6.10 -16.03 -13.88
N PHE A 360 -5.98 -14.73 -14.17
CA PHE A 360 -5.69 -13.71 -13.17
C PHE A 360 -6.80 -13.58 -12.13
N HIS A 361 -8.06 -13.62 -12.55
CA HIS A 361 -9.20 -13.65 -11.62
C HIS A 361 -9.14 -14.86 -10.67
N ARG A 362 -8.83 -16.04 -11.20
CA ARG A 362 -8.69 -17.27 -10.38
C ARG A 362 -7.48 -17.20 -9.47
N LEU A 363 -6.38 -16.60 -9.92
CA LEU A 363 -5.18 -16.38 -9.12
C LEU A 363 -5.45 -15.46 -7.92
N ASP A 364 -6.24 -14.40 -8.10
CA ASP A 364 -6.70 -13.53 -7.02
C ASP A 364 -7.56 -14.30 -5.99
N VAL A 365 -8.50 -15.13 -6.45
CA VAL A 365 -9.31 -15.97 -5.56
C VAL A 365 -8.47 -17.02 -4.82
N LEU A 366 -7.42 -17.54 -5.45
CA LEU A 366 -6.44 -18.40 -4.80
C LEU A 366 -5.60 -17.66 -3.75
N ASP A 367 -5.52 -16.34 -3.81
CA ASP A 367 -4.80 -15.49 -2.86
C ASP A 367 -3.33 -15.93 -2.71
N THR A 368 -2.69 -16.18 -3.86
CA THR A 368 -1.27 -16.56 -3.94
C THR A 368 -0.49 -15.60 -4.80
N THR A 369 0.58 -15.06 -4.23
CA THR A 369 1.40 -14.00 -4.86
C THR A 369 2.70 -14.54 -5.44
N THR A 370 2.97 -15.82 -5.19
CA THR A 370 4.21 -16.50 -5.55
C THR A 370 4.48 -16.59 -7.06
N PRO A 371 3.46 -16.65 -7.96
CA PRO A 371 3.71 -16.65 -9.40
C PRO A 371 4.05 -15.27 -9.98
N PHE A 372 3.76 -14.17 -9.27
CA PHE A 372 3.86 -12.82 -9.83
C PHE A 372 5.24 -12.48 -10.45
N PRO A 373 6.39 -12.86 -9.86
CA PRO A 373 7.68 -12.62 -10.50
C PRO A 373 7.82 -13.28 -11.89
N VAL A 374 7.27 -14.49 -12.06
CA VAL A 374 7.23 -15.20 -13.35
C VAL A 374 6.25 -14.52 -14.30
N LEU A 375 5.07 -14.12 -13.80
CA LEU A 375 4.06 -13.43 -14.60
C LEU A 375 4.55 -12.07 -15.08
N LEU A 376 5.16 -11.27 -14.21
CA LEU A 376 5.77 -10.00 -14.60
C LEU A 376 6.79 -10.23 -15.71
N TRP A 377 7.76 -11.13 -15.50
CA TRP A 377 8.77 -11.42 -16.51
C TRP A 377 8.16 -11.83 -17.85
N MET A 378 7.22 -12.78 -17.83
CA MET A 378 6.61 -13.36 -19.03
C MET A 378 5.76 -12.36 -19.80
N PHE A 379 4.97 -11.52 -19.11
CA PHE A 379 4.16 -10.48 -19.75
C PHE A 379 4.97 -9.24 -20.12
N GLY A 380 6.20 -9.10 -19.62
CA GLY A 380 7.16 -8.08 -20.02
C GLY A 380 8.08 -8.47 -21.17
N GLN A 381 7.91 -9.66 -21.75
CA GLN A 381 8.62 -10.05 -22.98
C GLN A 381 7.69 -9.89 -24.19
N ASP A 382 8.06 -9.02 -25.13
CA ASP A 382 7.29 -8.77 -26.35
C ASP A 382 7.39 -9.92 -27.38
N ASP A 383 8.39 -10.79 -27.26
CA ASP A 383 8.71 -11.82 -28.24
C ASP A 383 8.13 -13.19 -27.91
N ILE A 384 7.52 -13.39 -26.73
CA ILE A 384 6.84 -14.64 -26.36
C ILE A 384 5.52 -14.75 -27.13
N PRO A 385 5.34 -15.79 -27.97
CA PRO A 385 4.09 -15.98 -28.69
C PRO A 385 2.91 -16.21 -27.73
N ASP A 386 1.73 -15.67 -28.09
CA ASP A 386 0.51 -15.80 -27.30
C ASP A 386 0.18 -17.27 -26.96
N SER A 387 0.41 -18.20 -27.89
CA SER A 387 0.19 -19.63 -27.65
C SER A 387 1.09 -20.22 -26.56
N GLN A 388 2.36 -19.78 -26.50
CA GLN A 388 3.30 -20.23 -25.47
C GLN A 388 2.99 -19.58 -24.12
N ARG A 389 2.61 -18.30 -24.12
CA ARG A 389 2.16 -17.59 -22.91
C ARG A 389 0.89 -18.20 -22.32
N VAL A 390 -0.12 -18.48 -23.16
CA VAL A 390 -1.36 -19.16 -22.74
C VAL A 390 -1.07 -20.55 -22.18
N LYS A 391 -0.23 -21.35 -22.86
CA LYS A 391 0.18 -22.67 -22.38
C LYS A 391 0.89 -22.61 -21.03
N ALA A 392 1.77 -21.62 -20.83
CA ALA A 392 2.46 -21.40 -19.56
C ALA A 392 1.47 -21.09 -18.41
N ILE A 393 0.55 -20.15 -18.60
CA ILE A 393 -0.44 -19.83 -17.55
C ILE A 393 -1.39 -20.99 -17.28
N GLU A 394 -1.74 -21.79 -18.30
CA GLU A 394 -2.58 -22.99 -18.13
C GLU A 394 -1.89 -24.05 -17.26
N ALA A 395 -0.59 -24.28 -17.50
CA ALA A 395 0.20 -25.20 -16.68
C ALA A 395 0.34 -24.70 -15.24
N ILE A 396 0.65 -23.41 -15.04
CA ILE A 396 0.71 -22.79 -13.71
C ILE A 396 -0.64 -22.90 -12.99
N GLU A 397 -1.74 -22.59 -13.68
CA GLU A 397 -3.08 -22.65 -13.11
C GLU A 397 -3.44 -24.07 -12.72
N SER A 398 -3.25 -25.04 -13.62
CA SER A 398 -3.55 -26.44 -13.36
C SER A 398 -2.75 -26.97 -12.17
N TRP A 399 -1.45 -26.67 -12.12
CA TRP A 399 -0.61 -27.07 -10.99
C TRP A 399 -1.11 -26.47 -9.67
N LEU A 400 -1.45 -25.17 -9.63
CA LEU A 400 -1.99 -24.53 -8.42
C LEU A 400 -3.34 -25.11 -8.00
N MET A 401 -4.23 -25.31 -8.98
CA MET A 401 -5.61 -25.76 -8.74
C MET A 401 -5.66 -27.22 -8.30
N ARG A 402 -4.95 -28.12 -8.98
CA ARG A 402 -4.86 -29.53 -8.58
C ARG A 402 -4.27 -29.70 -7.19
N ARG A 403 -3.20 -28.97 -6.86
CA ARG A 403 -2.63 -28.99 -5.50
C ARG A 403 -3.61 -28.46 -4.45
N MET A 404 -4.43 -27.46 -4.78
CA MET A 404 -5.47 -26.93 -3.90
C MET A 404 -6.60 -27.94 -3.66
N LEU A 405 -7.06 -28.61 -4.72
CA LEU A 405 -8.07 -29.68 -4.67
C LEU A 405 -7.57 -30.88 -3.84
N CYS A 406 -6.34 -31.33 -4.08
CA CYS A 406 -5.69 -32.39 -3.30
C CYS A 406 -5.23 -31.94 -1.89
N ARG A 407 -5.50 -30.69 -1.50
CA ARG A 407 -5.16 -30.13 -0.16
C ARG A 407 -3.68 -30.23 0.19
N LEU A 408 -2.82 -30.13 -0.80
CA LEU A 408 -1.38 -30.22 -0.63
C LEU A 408 -0.81 -28.94 -0.01
N THR A 409 0.38 -29.06 0.56
CA THR A 409 1.07 -27.95 1.22
C THR A 409 1.49 -26.89 0.20
N THR A 410 1.29 -25.62 0.55
CA THR A 410 1.80 -24.46 -0.21
C THR A 410 3.18 -24.00 0.23
N LYS A 411 3.81 -24.74 1.17
CA LYS A 411 5.21 -24.51 1.55
C LYS A 411 6.09 -24.60 0.32
N ASN A 412 7.11 -23.75 0.26
CA ASN A 412 8.12 -23.72 -0.79
C ASN A 412 7.68 -23.11 -2.14
N TYR A 413 6.42 -22.67 -2.32
CA TYR A 413 5.96 -22.09 -3.59
C TYR A 413 6.86 -20.95 -4.09
N ASN A 414 7.29 -20.04 -3.20
CA ASN A 414 8.23 -18.97 -3.53
C ASN A 414 9.50 -19.48 -4.24
N ASN A 415 10.12 -20.55 -3.73
CA ASN A 415 11.35 -21.07 -4.31
C ASN A 415 11.08 -21.79 -5.65
N ILE A 416 9.94 -22.46 -5.77
CA ILE A 416 9.52 -23.13 -7.01
C ILE A 416 9.39 -22.12 -8.15
N PHE A 417 8.74 -20.98 -7.91
CA PHE A 417 8.57 -19.95 -8.93
C PHE A 417 9.86 -19.15 -9.20
N ILE A 418 10.74 -18.98 -8.20
CA ILE A 418 12.07 -18.39 -8.42
C ILE A 418 12.92 -19.31 -9.30
N GLU A 419 12.96 -20.61 -9.01
CA GLU A 419 13.68 -21.59 -9.83
C GLU A 419 13.09 -21.68 -11.25
N LEU A 420 11.76 -21.63 -11.39
CA LEU A 420 11.12 -21.56 -12.69
C LEU A 420 11.56 -20.31 -13.47
N LEU A 421 11.58 -19.14 -12.83
CA LEU A 421 12.04 -17.89 -13.45
C LEU A 421 13.49 -18.02 -13.98
N GLU A 422 14.39 -18.62 -13.19
CA GLU A 422 15.79 -18.84 -13.60
C GLU A 422 15.93 -19.72 -14.84
N VAL A 423 15.04 -20.72 -14.99
CA VAL A 423 14.97 -21.59 -16.17
C VAL A 423 14.42 -20.82 -17.37
N LEU A 424 13.34 -20.07 -17.18
CA LEU A 424 12.66 -19.35 -18.26
C LEU A 424 13.52 -18.26 -18.90
N GLU A 425 14.33 -17.53 -18.12
CA GLU A 425 15.24 -16.51 -18.66
C GLU A 425 16.32 -17.07 -19.60
N GLN A 426 16.52 -18.39 -19.62
CA GLN A 426 17.47 -19.09 -20.50
C GLN A 426 16.77 -19.84 -21.65
N THR A 427 15.44 -19.74 -21.71
CA THR A 427 14.58 -20.47 -22.65
C THR A 427 14.32 -19.61 -23.89
N ASP A 428 14.23 -20.25 -25.05
CA ASP A 428 13.79 -19.57 -26.28
C ASP A 428 12.32 -19.14 -26.15
N SER A 429 11.96 -17.94 -26.61
CA SER A 429 10.60 -17.42 -26.48
C SER A 429 9.54 -18.33 -27.12
N GLU A 430 9.92 -19.09 -28.15
CA GLU A 430 9.06 -20.08 -28.82
C GLU A 430 8.81 -21.36 -27.98
N GLU A 431 9.53 -21.57 -26.88
CA GLU A 431 9.49 -22.78 -26.03
C GLU A 431 9.09 -22.50 -24.57
N VAL A 432 8.67 -21.27 -24.24
CA VAL A 432 8.35 -20.86 -22.86
C VAL A 432 7.28 -21.74 -22.23
N GLY A 433 6.14 -21.93 -22.90
CA GLY A 433 5.03 -22.75 -22.40
C GLY A 433 5.40 -24.21 -22.27
N ASP A 434 6.12 -24.77 -23.25
CA ASP A 434 6.70 -26.12 -23.19
C ASP A 434 7.62 -26.29 -21.98
N THR A 435 8.43 -25.29 -21.68
CA THR A 435 9.37 -25.32 -20.56
C THR A 435 8.66 -25.25 -19.22
N VAL A 436 7.60 -24.44 -19.07
CA VAL A 436 6.78 -24.42 -17.85
C VAL A 436 6.15 -25.79 -17.60
N VAL A 437 5.59 -26.42 -18.63
CA VAL A 437 5.01 -27.77 -18.53
C VAL A 437 6.07 -28.78 -18.11
N GLY A 438 7.20 -28.85 -18.82
CA GLY A 438 8.29 -29.76 -18.52
C GLY A 438 8.89 -29.54 -17.13
N TYR A 439 8.96 -28.29 -16.69
CA TYR A 439 9.43 -27.94 -15.35
C TYR A 439 8.54 -28.55 -14.27
N PHE A 440 7.22 -28.36 -14.31
CA PHE A 440 6.31 -28.94 -13.32
C PHE A 440 6.21 -30.47 -13.43
N GLN A 441 6.28 -31.04 -14.63
CA GLN A 441 6.35 -32.49 -14.85
C GLN A 441 7.60 -33.13 -14.21
N SER A 442 8.70 -32.38 -14.11
CA SER A 442 9.95 -32.87 -13.51
C SER A 442 9.97 -32.89 -11.98
N LYS A 443 8.95 -32.32 -11.32
CA LYS A 443 8.88 -32.21 -9.86
C LYS A 443 8.28 -33.47 -9.25
N GLU A 444 9.00 -34.08 -8.31
CA GLU A 444 8.61 -35.32 -7.62
C GLU A 444 8.46 -35.15 -6.09
N GLY A 445 8.76 -33.96 -5.55
CA GLY A 445 8.76 -33.70 -4.12
C GLY A 445 7.36 -33.40 -3.58
N GLU A 446 7.09 -33.78 -2.33
CA GLU A 446 5.79 -33.56 -1.66
C GLU A 446 5.30 -32.09 -1.74
N SER A 447 6.24 -31.13 -1.73
CA SER A 447 5.93 -29.70 -1.81
C SER A 447 5.80 -29.14 -3.22
N ASP A 448 6.16 -29.88 -4.28
CA ASP A 448 6.29 -29.33 -5.63
C ASP A 448 5.72 -30.17 -6.77
N TYR A 449 5.40 -31.45 -6.55
CA TYR A 449 4.86 -32.31 -7.60
C TYR A 449 3.51 -31.82 -8.16
N TRP A 450 3.24 -32.17 -9.42
CA TRP A 450 1.97 -31.90 -10.11
C TRP A 450 1.04 -33.12 -9.96
N PRO A 451 -0.12 -33.00 -9.29
CA PRO A 451 -0.99 -34.15 -9.07
C PRO A 451 -1.58 -34.74 -10.34
N GLU A 452 -1.58 -36.07 -10.43
CA GLU A 452 -2.21 -36.82 -11.52
C GLU A 452 -3.74 -36.87 -11.37
N ASP A 453 -4.42 -37.31 -12.42
CA ASP A 453 -5.88 -37.34 -12.49
C ASP A 453 -6.51 -38.22 -11.39
N ASP A 454 -5.90 -39.36 -11.10
CA ASP A 454 -6.37 -40.29 -10.06
C ASP A 454 -6.32 -39.68 -8.65
N GLU A 455 -5.25 -38.94 -8.33
CA GLU A 455 -5.13 -38.23 -7.05
C GLU A 455 -6.19 -37.14 -6.88
N VAL A 456 -6.49 -36.41 -7.97
CA VAL A 456 -7.53 -35.36 -7.96
C VAL A 456 -8.90 -35.99 -7.79
N SER A 457 -9.20 -37.06 -8.52
CA SER A 457 -10.46 -37.80 -8.40
C SER A 457 -10.66 -38.37 -7.00
N GLU A 458 -9.68 -39.09 -6.44
CA GLU A 458 -9.73 -39.61 -5.08
C GLU A 458 -9.96 -38.47 -4.06
N SER A 459 -9.19 -37.39 -4.19
CA SER A 459 -9.30 -36.24 -3.29
C SER A 459 -10.68 -35.58 -3.34
N MET A 460 -11.25 -35.38 -4.54
CA MET A 460 -12.55 -34.73 -4.71
C MET A 460 -13.70 -35.57 -4.15
N VAL A 461 -13.62 -36.89 -4.25
CA VAL A 461 -14.63 -37.80 -3.70
C VAL A 461 -14.55 -37.88 -2.18
N GLU A 462 -13.34 -37.99 -1.61
CA GLU A 462 -13.18 -38.33 -0.19
C GLU A 462 -13.04 -37.13 0.76
N LEU A 463 -12.46 -36.01 0.32
CA LEU A 463 -12.15 -34.92 1.25
C LEU A 463 -13.39 -34.12 1.64
N GLN A 464 -13.38 -33.63 2.88
CA GLN A 464 -14.42 -32.74 3.41
C GLN A 464 -14.15 -31.28 2.97
N TYR A 465 -14.46 -30.97 1.72
CA TYR A 465 -14.21 -29.67 1.07
C TYR A 465 -14.81 -28.50 1.85
N TRP A 466 -16.06 -28.61 2.33
CA TRP A 466 -16.73 -27.52 3.06
C TRP A 466 -15.94 -27.04 4.29
N ALA A 467 -15.37 -27.97 5.04
CA ALA A 467 -14.62 -27.67 6.26
C ALA A 467 -13.17 -27.23 5.98
N ARG A 468 -12.62 -27.58 4.81
CA ARG A 468 -11.19 -27.46 4.52
C ARG A 468 -10.86 -26.33 3.55
N ILE A 469 -11.75 -26.03 2.60
CA ILE A 469 -11.53 -25.04 1.53
C ILE A 469 -12.47 -23.85 1.75
N ASN A 470 -11.92 -22.63 1.65
CA ASN A 470 -12.74 -21.42 1.76
C ASN A 470 -13.80 -21.40 0.64
N GLN A 471 -15.02 -21.00 1.00
CA GLN A 471 -16.16 -20.88 0.10
C GLN A 471 -15.86 -20.08 -1.17
N ARG A 472 -15.05 -19.01 -1.12
CA ARG A 472 -14.66 -18.23 -2.31
C ARG A 472 -14.00 -19.12 -3.37
N ARG A 473 -13.10 -20.01 -2.94
CA ARG A 473 -12.41 -20.97 -3.83
C ARG A 473 -13.34 -22.08 -4.31
N LEU A 474 -14.27 -22.56 -3.47
CA LEU A 474 -15.28 -23.55 -3.89
C LEU A 474 -16.20 -22.99 -4.97
N LYS A 475 -16.69 -21.74 -4.79
CA LYS A 475 -17.50 -21.05 -5.81
C LYS A 475 -16.75 -20.92 -7.12
N MET A 476 -15.46 -20.56 -7.07
CA MET A 476 -14.61 -20.51 -8.26
C MET A 476 -14.49 -21.87 -8.95
N VAL A 477 -14.36 -22.98 -8.21
CA VAL A 477 -14.33 -24.33 -8.81
C VAL A 477 -15.63 -24.64 -9.55
N PHE A 478 -16.79 -24.39 -8.92
CA PHE A 478 -18.09 -24.58 -9.58
C PHE A 478 -18.28 -23.67 -10.78
N ALA A 479 -17.86 -22.41 -10.70
CA ALA A 479 -17.93 -21.46 -11.82
C ALA A 479 -17.04 -21.91 -13.00
N ALA A 480 -15.86 -22.46 -12.71
CA ALA A 480 -14.95 -22.98 -13.72
C ALA A 480 -15.53 -24.21 -14.45
N ILE A 481 -16.06 -25.17 -13.69
CA ILE A 481 -16.75 -26.36 -14.24
C ILE A 481 -17.98 -25.93 -15.06
N GLU A 482 -18.80 -25.03 -14.53
CA GLU A 482 -19.98 -24.52 -15.22
C GLU A 482 -19.63 -23.84 -16.55
N ARG A 483 -18.54 -23.07 -16.58
CA ARG A 483 -18.04 -22.45 -17.82
C ARG A 483 -17.63 -23.51 -18.84
N ASN A 484 -16.87 -24.52 -18.43
CA ASN A 484 -16.44 -25.63 -19.32
C ASN A 484 -17.64 -26.42 -19.88
N LEU A 485 -18.62 -26.75 -19.04
CA LEU A 485 -19.85 -27.45 -19.46
C LEU A 485 -20.67 -26.68 -20.51
N ARG A 486 -20.50 -25.35 -20.58
CA ARG A 486 -21.15 -24.50 -21.59
C ARG A 486 -20.31 -24.33 -22.84
N ASP A 487 -18.99 -24.47 -22.75
CA ASP A 487 -18.03 -24.27 -23.84
C ASP A 487 -18.03 -25.43 -24.85
N THR A 488 -19.19 -25.68 -25.42
CA THR A 488 -19.47 -26.76 -26.38
C THR A 488 -19.67 -26.22 -27.79
N GLY A 489 -19.69 -24.89 -27.96
CA GLY A 489 -20.07 -24.21 -29.21
C GLY A 489 -21.56 -24.30 -29.57
N TYR A 490 -22.36 -25.09 -28.85
CA TYR A 490 -23.80 -25.26 -29.05
C TYR A 490 -24.67 -24.45 -28.08
N SER A 491 -24.04 -23.77 -27.12
CA SER A 491 -24.72 -23.15 -25.98
C SER A 491 -24.36 -21.67 -25.91
N GLU A 492 -25.27 -20.86 -25.40
CA GLU A 492 -24.98 -19.46 -25.12
C GLU A 492 -23.92 -19.36 -24.03
N THR A 493 -22.89 -18.55 -24.29
CA THR A 493 -21.98 -18.08 -23.25
C THR A 493 -22.75 -17.09 -22.38
N LEU A 494 -23.03 -17.46 -21.14
CA LEU A 494 -23.73 -16.64 -20.17
C LEU A 494 -22.79 -16.30 -19.03
N GLU A 495 -22.63 -15.01 -18.77
CA GLU A 495 -21.97 -14.57 -17.54
C GLU A 495 -22.92 -14.73 -16.35
N ILE A 496 -22.41 -15.33 -15.28
CA ILE A 496 -23.13 -15.42 -14.02
C ILE A 496 -22.93 -14.09 -13.30
N THR A 497 -23.88 -13.17 -13.46
CA THR A 497 -23.82 -11.84 -12.83
C THR A 497 -24.37 -11.81 -11.40
N GLN A 498 -24.92 -12.93 -10.92
CA GLN A 498 -25.50 -13.04 -9.58
C GLN A 498 -24.49 -13.65 -8.63
N ASP A 499 -24.44 -13.13 -7.40
CA ASP A 499 -23.69 -13.77 -6.33
C ASP A 499 -24.35 -15.11 -5.97
N LEU A 500 -23.60 -16.18 -6.19
CA LEU A 500 -24.00 -17.53 -5.82
C LEU A 500 -23.45 -17.89 -4.45
N GLU A 501 -24.18 -18.72 -3.72
CA GLU A 501 -23.81 -19.29 -2.44
C GLU A 501 -23.70 -20.80 -2.52
N ILE A 502 -22.81 -21.36 -1.70
CA ILE A 502 -22.67 -22.81 -1.60
C ILE A 502 -23.84 -23.36 -0.77
N GLU A 503 -24.52 -24.36 -1.33
CA GLU A 503 -25.60 -25.11 -0.69
C GLU A 503 -25.20 -26.57 -0.48
N HIS A 504 -25.68 -27.16 0.62
CA HIS A 504 -25.55 -28.60 0.89
C HIS A 504 -26.80 -29.34 0.43
N LEU A 505 -26.70 -30.28 -0.51
CA LEU A 505 -27.85 -31.02 -1.01
C LEU A 505 -28.44 -31.92 0.09
N LEU A 506 -27.63 -32.81 0.67
CA LEU A 506 -27.87 -33.41 1.97
C LEU A 506 -27.66 -32.33 3.05
N PRO A 507 -28.69 -31.91 3.78
CA PRO A 507 -28.60 -30.72 4.63
C PRO A 507 -27.69 -30.87 5.85
N GLN A 508 -27.28 -29.72 6.40
CA GLN A 508 -26.55 -29.66 7.67
C GLN A 508 -27.33 -30.32 8.83
N GLU A 509 -28.64 -30.10 8.90
CA GLU A 509 -29.53 -30.73 9.89
C GLU A 509 -30.35 -31.89 9.30
N TRP A 510 -29.69 -32.76 8.52
CA TRP A 510 -30.35 -33.88 7.80
C TRP A 510 -31.22 -34.78 8.69
N SER A 511 -30.87 -34.96 9.97
CA SER A 511 -31.52 -35.95 10.86
C SER A 511 -33.02 -35.74 11.11
N HIS A 512 -33.57 -34.58 10.78
CA HIS A 512 -35.00 -34.30 10.90
C HIS A 512 -35.84 -34.88 9.75
N HIS A 513 -35.24 -34.98 8.56
CA HIS A 513 -35.95 -35.31 7.33
C HIS A 513 -35.37 -36.53 6.59
N TRP A 514 -34.17 -36.98 6.97
CA TRP A 514 -33.42 -38.04 6.30
C TRP A 514 -33.13 -39.19 7.26
N SER A 515 -33.68 -40.36 6.95
CA SER A 515 -33.46 -41.58 7.74
C SER A 515 -32.12 -42.23 7.41
N LEU A 516 -31.53 -42.92 8.38
CA LEU A 516 -30.32 -43.72 8.17
C LEU A 516 -30.65 -45.05 7.45
N PRO A 517 -29.70 -45.64 6.70
CA PRO A 517 -29.90 -46.91 5.99
C PRO A 517 -30.27 -48.07 6.93
N GLY A 518 -29.73 -48.08 8.15
CA GLY A 518 -30.01 -49.12 9.15
C GLY A 518 -29.30 -50.45 8.89
N GLU A 519 -28.25 -50.44 8.07
CA GLU A 519 -27.42 -51.60 7.73
C GLU A 519 -26.34 -51.85 8.79
N ARG A 520 -25.88 -50.77 9.43
CA ARG A 520 -24.85 -50.77 10.47
C ARG A 520 -25.36 -50.14 11.77
N ALA A 521 -24.50 -50.10 12.78
CA ALA A 521 -24.83 -49.38 14.01
C ALA A 521 -25.09 -47.91 13.70
N ALA A 522 -26.21 -47.36 14.19
CA ALA A 522 -26.66 -46.00 13.87
C ALA A 522 -25.63 -44.90 14.17
N GLU A 523 -24.73 -45.14 15.13
CA GLU A 523 -23.62 -44.22 15.43
C GLU A 523 -22.58 -44.17 14.30
N VAL A 524 -22.25 -45.33 13.71
CA VAL A 524 -21.32 -45.44 12.58
C VAL A 524 -21.89 -44.76 11.34
N GLU A 525 -23.16 -45.05 11.00
CA GLU A 525 -23.81 -44.45 9.83
C GLU A 525 -23.99 -42.93 9.98
N ARG A 526 -24.26 -42.45 11.21
CA ARG A 526 -24.31 -41.01 11.48
C ARG A 526 -22.96 -40.34 11.27
N MET A 527 -21.87 -40.94 11.73
CA MET A 527 -20.53 -40.40 11.53
C MET A 527 -20.19 -40.32 10.05
N GLU A 528 -20.37 -41.40 9.30
CA GLU A 528 -20.09 -41.43 7.86
C GLU A 528 -20.91 -40.40 7.08
N ARG A 529 -22.20 -40.26 7.40
CA ARG A 529 -23.05 -39.24 6.79
C ARG A 529 -22.59 -37.82 7.11
N ASP A 530 -22.14 -37.56 8.33
CA ASP A 530 -21.61 -36.24 8.71
C ASP A 530 -20.28 -35.93 8.00
N GLU A 531 -19.48 -36.94 7.65
CA GLU A 531 -18.29 -36.76 6.80
C GLU A 531 -18.69 -36.50 5.34
N ILE A 532 -19.49 -37.39 4.75
CA ILE A 532 -19.92 -37.34 3.33
C ILE A 532 -20.67 -36.05 3.02
N LYS A 533 -21.47 -35.54 3.94
CA LYS A 533 -22.19 -34.26 3.79
C LYS A 533 -21.26 -33.10 3.40
N ASN A 534 -20.00 -33.12 3.86
CA ASN A 534 -19.05 -32.04 3.63
C ASN A 534 -18.17 -32.25 2.38
N THR A 535 -18.38 -33.34 1.63
CA THR A 535 -17.67 -33.64 0.36
C THR A 535 -18.22 -32.83 -0.80
N ILE A 536 -17.41 -32.62 -1.85
CA ILE A 536 -17.81 -31.77 -2.98
C ILE A 536 -19.03 -32.31 -3.74
N GLY A 537 -19.18 -33.64 -3.79
CA GLY A 537 -20.32 -34.30 -4.41
C GLY A 537 -21.66 -33.90 -3.79
N ASN A 538 -21.67 -33.48 -2.53
CA ASN A 538 -22.86 -32.98 -1.84
C ASN A 538 -23.05 -31.45 -1.91
N LEU A 539 -22.06 -30.72 -2.43
CA LEU A 539 -22.12 -29.26 -2.49
C LEU A 539 -22.61 -28.79 -3.86
N THR A 540 -23.36 -27.71 -3.89
CA THR A 540 -23.66 -27.02 -5.13
C THR A 540 -23.72 -25.51 -4.95
N VAL A 541 -23.99 -24.76 -6.01
CA VAL A 541 -24.17 -23.31 -5.98
C VAL A 541 -25.60 -22.92 -6.34
N LEU A 542 -26.19 -22.03 -5.53
CA LEU A 542 -27.53 -21.46 -5.71
C LEU A 542 -27.52 -19.96 -5.47
N THR A 543 -28.59 -19.26 -5.83
CA THR A 543 -28.73 -17.83 -5.55
C THR A 543 -28.99 -17.57 -4.06
N ASP A 544 -28.62 -16.38 -3.61
CA ASP A 544 -28.85 -15.84 -2.26
C ASP A 544 -30.30 -15.98 -1.75
N LYS A 545 -31.28 -16.01 -2.66
CA LYS A 545 -32.71 -16.20 -2.34
C LYS A 545 -33.14 -17.65 -2.33
N LEU A 546 -32.64 -18.45 -3.27
CA LEU A 546 -33.05 -19.85 -3.41
C LEU A 546 -32.43 -20.71 -2.30
N ASN A 547 -31.15 -20.48 -1.98
CA ASN A 547 -30.41 -21.22 -0.96
C ASN A 547 -31.16 -21.30 0.40
N PRO A 548 -31.50 -20.16 1.06
CA PRO A 548 -32.22 -20.22 2.34
C PRO A 548 -33.65 -20.77 2.22
N SER A 549 -34.27 -20.72 1.03
CA SER A 549 -35.66 -21.20 0.85
C SER A 549 -35.78 -22.73 0.89
N ILE A 550 -34.71 -23.46 0.55
CA ILE A 550 -34.69 -24.93 0.50
C ILE A 550 -33.75 -25.58 1.54
N SER A 551 -32.82 -24.82 2.13
CA SER A 551 -31.93 -25.15 3.26
C SER A 551 -32.02 -26.58 3.84
N ASN A 552 -32.87 -26.84 4.85
CA ASN A 552 -32.96 -28.15 5.51
C ASN A 552 -34.06 -29.07 4.94
N ALA A 553 -34.57 -28.77 3.74
CA ALA A 553 -35.65 -29.53 3.12
C ALA A 553 -35.21 -30.96 2.71
N ALA A 554 -36.20 -31.81 2.42
CA ALA A 554 -35.98 -33.14 1.88
C ALA A 554 -35.51 -33.08 0.42
N TRP A 555 -35.00 -34.20 -0.10
CA TRP A 555 -34.49 -34.26 -1.49
C TRP A 555 -35.52 -33.78 -2.50
N ASP A 556 -36.76 -34.29 -2.40
CA ASP A 556 -37.81 -34.01 -3.36
C ASP A 556 -38.07 -32.49 -3.49
N ASP A 557 -38.18 -31.80 -2.35
CA ASP A 557 -38.42 -30.35 -2.31
C ASP A 557 -37.23 -29.57 -2.90
N LYS A 558 -36.00 -30.01 -2.60
CA LYS A 558 -34.78 -29.40 -3.15
C LYS A 558 -34.69 -29.62 -4.64
N ARG A 559 -34.87 -30.86 -5.11
CA ARG A 559 -34.84 -31.24 -6.52
C ARG A 559 -35.85 -30.42 -7.32
N ASP A 560 -37.09 -30.36 -6.86
CA ASP A 560 -38.17 -29.66 -7.56
C ASP A 560 -37.87 -28.15 -7.65
N SER A 561 -37.39 -27.54 -6.57
CA SER A 561 -37.00 -26.12 -6.54
C SER A 561 -35.77 -25.84 -7.41
N ILE A 562 -34.75 -26.70 -7.36
CA ILE A 562 -33.56 -26.60 -8.20
C ILE A 562 -33.99 -26.69 -9.67
N GLN A 563 -34.81 -27.68 -10.03
CA GLN A 563 -35.31 -27.86 -11.39
C GLN A 563 -36.14 -26.66 -11.89
N GLU A 564 -36.96 -26.05 -11.02
CA GLU A 564 -37.80 -24.91 -11.37
C GLU A 564 -36.99 -23.63 -11.60
N TYR A 565 -36.02 -23.33 -10.73
CA TYR A 565 -35.39 -22.00 -10.67
C TYR A 565 -33.96 -21.94 -11.21
N THR A 566 -33.22 -23.06 -11.26
CA THR A 566 -31.82 -23.03 -11.70
C THR A 566 -31.69 -23.18 -13.22
N VAL A 567 -30.71 -22.49 -13.80
CA VAL A 567 -30.32 -22.67 -15.22
C VAL A 567 -28.88 -23.15 -15.36
N LEU A 568 -28.20 -23.43 -14.24
CA LEU A 568 -26.81 -23.88 -14.22
C LEU A 568 -26.72 -25.34 -14.67
N ARG A 569 -25.79 -25.66 -15.57
CA ARG A 569 -25.59 -27.02 -16.10
C ARG A 569 -25.19 -27.99 -15.01
N VAL A 570 -24.37 -27.56 -14.06
CA VAL A 570 -23.99 -28.37 -12.90
C VAL A 570 -25.21 -28.81 -12.07
N ASN A 571 -26.23 -27.95 -11.96
CA ASN A 571 -27.47 -28.25 -11.25
C ASN A 571 -28.49 -29.00 -12.11
N GLN A 572 -28.51 -28.76 -13.42
CA GLN A 572 -29.38 -29.50 -14.34
C GLN A 572 -28.93 -30.95 -14.48
N HIS A 573 -27.60 -31.19 -14.49
CA HIS A 573 -27.04 -32.54 -14.44
C HIS A 573 -27.47 -33.27 -13.16
N LEU A 574 -27.45 -32.57 -12.02
CA LEU A 574 -27.89 -33.10 -10.73
C LEU A 574 -29.34 -33.62 -10.76
N VAL A 575 -30.30 -32.78 -11.18
CA VAL A 575 -31.73 -33.19 -11.17
C VAL A 575 -32.06 -34.22 -12.25
N THR A 576 -31.27 -34.30 -13.32
CA THR A 576 -31.49 -35.25 -14.42
C THR A 576 -31.00 -36.65 -14.09
N ASN A 577 -29.84 -36.78 -13.45
CA ASN A 577 -29.22 -38.09 -13.20
C ASN A 577 -29.66 -38.73 -11.89
N TRP A 578 -30.07 -37.95 -10.88
CA TRP A 578 -30.54 -38.45 -9.59
C TRP A 578 -31.97 -37.98 -9.25
N PRO A 579 -32.98 -38.33 -10.09
CA PRO A 579 -34.33 -37.81 -9.93
C PRO A 579 -35.08 -38.42 -8.75
N GLU A 580 -34.70 -39.60 -8.24
CA GLU A 580 -35.50 -40.34 -7.24
C GLU A 580 -34.91 -40.28 -5.84
N GLU A 581 -33.60 -40.51 -5.69
CA GLU A 581 -32.94 -40.61 -4.38
C GLU A 581 -31.65 -39.80 -4.33
N TRP A 582 -31.28 -39.36 -3.13
CA TRP A 582 -30.04 -38.67 -2.85
C TRP A 582 -29.42 -39.23 -1.56
N ASN A 583 -28.38 -40.04 -1.69
CA ASN A 583 -27.79 -40.77 -0.57
C ASN A 583 -26.25 -40.78 -0.69
N GLU A 584 -25.59 -41.52 0.18
CA GLU A 584 -24.13 -41.63 0.19
C GLU A 584 -23.54 -42.10 -1.15
N GLU A 585 -24.20 -43.03 -1.83
CA GLU A 585 -23.77 -43.57 -3.13
C GLU A 585 -23.90 -42.50 -4.21
N THR A 586 -25.05 -41.82 -4.31
CA THR A 586 -25.26 -40.77 -5.32
C THR A 586 -24.37 -39.54 -5.08
N ILE A 587 -24.03 -39.25 -3.82
CA ILE A 587 -23.07 -38.19 -3.49
C ILE A 587 -21.67 -38.57 -3.99
N ALA A 588 -21.24 -39.82 -3.82
CA ALA A 588 -19.95 -40.29 -4.32
C ALA A 588 -19.92 -40.28 -5.86
N GLU A 589 -20.95 -40.79 -6.53
CA GLU A 589 -21.09 -40.77 -8.00
C GLU A 589 -21.02 -39.33 -8.55
N ARG A 590 -21.70 -38.38 -7.91
CA ARG A 590 -21.60 -36.96 -8.33
C ARG A 590 -20.21 -36.38 -8.06
N GLY A 591 -19.55 -36.80 -6.98
CA GLY A 591 -18.16 -36.45 -6.69
C GLY A 591 -17.21 -36.89 -7.81
N GLU A 592 -17.37 -38.14 -8.28
CA GLU A 592 -16.61 -38.68 -9.41
C GLU A 592 -16.86 -37.85 -10.68
N TRP A 593 -18.12 -37.61 -11.03
CA TRP A 593 -18.46 -36.78 -12.19
C TRP A 593 -17.87 -35.36 -12.10
N LEU A 594 -17.98 -34.69 -10.94
CA LEU A 594 -17.38 -33.37 -10.73
C LEU A 594 -15.85 -33.41 -10.89
N SER A 595 -15.20 -34.52 -10.50
CA SER A 595 -13.77 -34.68 -10.67
C SER A 595 -13.36 -34.80 -12.14
N GLU A 596 -14.13 -35.54 -12.95
CA GLU A 596 -13.91 -35.62 -14.40
C GLU A 596 -13.99 -34.23 -15.03
N GLN A 597 -15.00 -33.43 -14.64
CA GLN A 597 -15.13 -32.06 -15.12
C GLN A 597 -13.97 -31.16 -14.66
N ALA A 598 -13.51 -31.31 -13.43
CA ALA A 598 -12.36 -30.54 -12.92
C ALA A 598 -11.06 -30.90 -13.66
N ILE A 599 -10.86 -32.17 -14.00
CA ILE A 599 -9.69 -32.65 -14.74
C ILE A 599 -9.67 -32.11 -16.17
N GLU A 600 -10.84 -31.97 -16.81
CA GLU A 600 -10.95 -31.29 -18.11
C GLU A 600 -10.60 -29.80 -18.03
N VAL A 601 -11.05 -29.11 -16.98
CA VAL A 601 -10.75 -27.68 -16.77
C VAL A 601 -9.27 -27.44 -16.46
N TRP A 602 -8.66 -28.33 -15.68
CA TRP A 602 -7.26 -28.26 -15.26
C TRP A 602 -6.53 -29.53 -15.66
N PRO A 603 -5.95 -29.61 -16.88
CA PRO A 603 -5.30 -30.83 -17.39
C PRO A 603 -4.09 -31.27 -16.55
N GLY A 604 -3.90 -32.57 -16.38
CA GLY A 604 -2.81 -33.14 -15.56
C GLY A 604 -1.46 -33.16 -16.28
N PRO A 605 -0.36 -33.51 -15.58
CA PRO A 605 0.97 -33.56 -16.19
C PRO A 605 1.04 -34.55 -17.36
N SER A 606 0.25 -35.62 -17.34
CA SER A 606 0.20 -36.65 -18.40
C SER A 606 -0.82 -36.36 -19.52
N ALA A 607 -1.48 -35.20 -19.50
CA ALA A 607 -2.52 -34.88 -20.48
C ALA A 607 -1.96 -34.68 -21.89
N SER A 608 -2.66 -35.20 -22.91
CA SER A 608 -2.32 -34.95 -24.33
C SER A 608 -2.61 -33.53 -24.80
N HIS A 609 -3.10 -32.67 -23.91
CA HIS A 609 -3.39 -31.25 -24.13
C HIS A 609 -2.11 -30.44 -24.36
N TRP A 610 -1.01 -30.82 -23.69
CA TRP A 610 0.24 -30.08 -23.69
C TRP A 610 0.99 -30.16 -25.02
#